data_AF-A0A346FMZ3-F1
#
_entry.id   AF-A0A346FMZ3-F1
#
_cell.length_a   1.000
_cell.length_b   1.000
_cell.length_c   1.000
_cell.angle_alpha   90.00
_cell.angle_beta   90.00
_cell.angle_gamma   90.00
#
_symmetry.space_group_name_H-M   'P 1'
#
loop_
_entity.id
_entity.type
_entity.pdbx_description
1 polymer ?
#
loop_
_entity_poly.entity_id
_entity_poly.type
_entity_poly.pdbx_seq_one_letter_code
_entity_poly.pdbx_strand_id
1 'polypeptide(L)'
;CEPLDKVKAEGITFGKVACLARCSGANVQSFRANLATIDDLRRHLVRCVSSQDCHLIASYHRQAFKQTGTGHFSPIGGYHAGQDMAL
;
A
#
# COMPACT_ATOMS: atom_id res chain seq x y z
N CYS A 1 -15.36 0.72 -8.85
CA CYS A 1 -14.95 -0.70 -8.83
C CYS A 1 -14.86 -1.19 -10.30
N GLU A 2 -13.83 -1.94 -10.68
CA GLU A 2 -13.45 -2.28 -12.08
C GLU A 2 -13.82 -3.75 -12.40
N PRO A 3 -14.20 -4.12 -13.64
CA PRO A 3 -14.42 -5.53 -14.00
C PRO A 3 -13.19 -6.42 -13.75
N LEU A 4 -13.41 -7.62 -13.21
CA LEU A 4 -12.33 -8.54 -12.81
C LEU A 4 -11.45 -8.97 -13.99
N ASP A 5 -12.02 -9.22 -15.18
CA ASP A 5 -11.26 -9.61 -16.37
C ASP A 5 -10.26 -8.53 -16.79
N LYS A 6 -10.65 -7.26 -16.65
CA LYS A 6 -9.78 -6.13 -16.92
C LYS A 6 -8.68 -5.99 -15.87
N VAL A 7 -9.02 -6.17 -14.59
CA VAL A 7 -8.01 -6.19 -13.50
C VAL A 7 -7.00 -7.32 -13.69
N LYS A 8 -7.45 -8.49 -14.14
CA LYS A 8 -6.57 -9.62 -14.43
C LYS A 8 -5.59 -9.34 -15.58
N ALA A 9 -6.04 -8.65 -16.63
CA ALA A 9 -5.23 -8.35 -17.81
C ALA A 9 -4.27 -7.17 -17.61
N GLU A 10 -4.74 -6.09 -16.95
CA GLU A 10 -4.04 -4.79 -16.90
C GLU A 10 -3.54 -4.42 -15.50
N GLY A 11 -3.96 -5.16 -14.47
CA GLY A 11 -3.80 -4.75 -13.08
C GLY A 11 -4.82 -3.67 -12.67
N ILE A 12 -4.52 -2.98 -11.57
CA ILE A 12 -5.42 -2.01 -10.96
C ILE A 12 -4.63 -0.79 -10.46
N THR A 13 -5.22 0.39 -10.54
CA THR A 13 -4.57 1.63 -10.09
C THR A 13 -4.78 1.86 -8.59
N PHE A 14 -3.93 2.67 -7.96
CA PHE A 14 -4.02 3.01 -6.53
C PHE A 14 -5.42 3.49 -6.12
N GLY A 15 -6.01 4.40 -6.90
CA GLY A 15 -7.36 4.91 -6.61
C GLY A 15 -8.44 3.83 -6.72
N LYS A 16 -8.29 2.89 -7.66
CA LYS A 16 -9.22 1.77 -7.83
C LYS A 16 -9.07 0.73 -6.71
N VAL A 17 -7.86 0.47 -6.21
CA VAL A 17 -7.63 -0.37 -5.01
C VAL A 17 -8.33 0.24 -3.80
N ALA A 18 -8.16 1.54 -3.55
CA ALA A 18 -8.83 2.23 -2.44
C ALA A 18 -10.36 2.22 -2.58
N CYS A 19 -10.89 2.33 -3.80
CA CYS A 19 -12.31 2.18 -4.07
C CYS A 19 -12.80 0.74 -3.80
N LEU A 20 -12.05 -0.28 -4.24
CA LEU A 20 -12.37 -1.68 -4.02
C LEU A 20 -12.41 -2.03 -2.53
N ALA A 21 -11.41 -1.62 -1.75
CA ALA A 21 -11.39 -1.85 -0.32
C ALA A 21 -12.60 -1.20 0.39
N ARG A 22 -13.02 0.00 -0.03
CA ARG A 22 -14.27 0.63 0.46
C ARG A 22 -15.52 -0.13 0.02
N CYS A 23 -15.62 -0.53 -1.25
CA CYS A 23 -16.71 -1.36 -1.77
C CYS A 23 -16.84 -2.66 -0.93
N SER A 24 -15.72 -3.19 -0.43
CA SER A 24 -15.66 -4.38 0.42
C SER A 24 -15.86 -4.13 1.92
N GLY A 25 -16.26 -2.91 2.32
CA GLY A 25 -16.62 -2.58 3.71
C GLY A 25 -15.46 -2.17 4.62
N ALA A 26 -14.24 -2.01 4.10
CA ALA A 26 -13.12 -1.51 4.90
C ALA A 26 -13.21 0.00 5.13
N ASN A 27 -12.74 0.47 6.29
CA ASN A 27 -12.45 1.88 6.51
C ASN A 27 -11.10 2.25 5.86
N VAL A 28 -11.12 3.02 4.78
CA VAL A 28 -9.93 3.27 3.95
C VAL A 28 -9.46 4.70 4.05
N GLN A 29 -8.21 4.87 4.49
CA GLN A 29 -7.42 6.08 4.34
C GLN A 29 -6.37 5.87 3.25
N SER A 30 -6.23 6.82 2.33
CA SER A 30 -5.33 6.72 1.18
C SER A 30 -4.40 7.92 1.12
N PHE A 31 -3.10 7.67 1.10
CA PHE A 31 -2.05 8.68 1.06
C PHE A 31 -1.30 8.59 -0.27
N ARG A 32 -1.23 9.71 -1.01
CA ARG A 32 -0.42 9.77 -2.23
C ARG A 32 0.97 10.31 -1.87
N ALA A 33 2.01 9.72 -2.45
CA ALA A 33 3.39 10.08 -2.15
C ALA A 33 3.74 11.56 -2.43
N ASN A 34 3.02 12.22 -3.35
CA ASN A 34 3.21 13.65 -3.63
C ASN A 34 2.45 14.58 -2.65
N LEU A 35 1.68 14.03 -1.73
CA LEU A 35 0.87 14.75 -0.73
C LEU A 35 1.17 14.31 0.70
N ALA A 36 2.17 13.45 0.89
CA ALA A 36 2.58 12.90 2.18
C ALA A 36 4.11 12.91 2.29
N THR A 37 4.61 12.94 3.52
CA THR A 37 6.04 12.89 3.81
C THR A 37 6.49 11.48 4.17
N ILE A 38 7.80 11.25 4.19
CA ILE A 38 8.38 10.00 4.70
C ILE A 38 8.05 9.79 6.19
N ASP A 39 7.95 10.86 6.97
CA ASP A 39 7.61 10.77 8.39
C ASP A 39 6.14 10.41 8.61
N ASP A 40 5.23 10.87 7.73
CA ASP A 40 3.86 10.37 7.69
C ASP A 40 3.83 8.86 7.47
N LEU A 41 4.60 8.37 6.49
CA LEU A 41 4.68 6.94 6.20
C LEU A 41 5.19 6.16 7.42
N ARG A 42 6.27 6.59 8.07
CA ARG A 42 6.81 5.95 9.27
C ARG A 42 5.79 5.90 10.41
N ARG A 43 5.04 6.99 10.65
CA ARG A 43 3.96 7.02 11.64
C ARG A 43 2.87 5.99 11.34
N HIS A 44 2.45 5.89 10.07
CA HIS A 44 1.45 4.93 9.66
C HIS A 44 1.94 3.48 9.71
N LEU A 45 3.22 3.24 9.39
CA LEU A 45 3.86 1.94 9.55
C LEU A 45 3.81 1.51 11.01
N VAL A 46 4.34 2.31 11.94
CA VAL A 46 4.33 2.00 13.38
C VAL A 46 2.91 1.71 13.88
N ARG A 47 1.94 2.56 13.51
CA ARG A 47 0.54 2.37 13.91
C ARG A 47 -0.04 1.04 13.43
N CYS A 48 0.07 0.74 12.13
CA CYS A 48 -0.59 -0.44 11.59
C CYS A 48 0.14 -1.75 11.93
N VAL A 49 1.47 -1.79 11.95
CA VAL A 49 2.19 -3.02 12.34
C VAL A 49 2.02 -3.38 13.83
N SER A 50 1.63 -2.40 14.64
CA SER A 50 1.36 -2.58 16.08
C SER A 50 -0.11 -2.85 16.39
N SER A 51 -0.98 -2.97 15.37
CA SER A 51 -2.41 -3.22 15.55
C SER A 51 -2.86 -4.51 14.89
N GLN A 52 -3.94 -5.09 15.40
CA GLN A 52 -4.62 -6.24 14.78
C GLN A 52 -5.68 -5.82 13.75
N ASP A 53 -6.13 -4.56 13.78
CA ASP A 53 -7.26 -4.05 12.98
C ASP A 53 -6.87 -2.95 11.96
N CYS A 54 -5.59 -2.59 11.89
CA CYS A 54 -5.03 -1.60 10.98
C CYS A 54 -4.00 -2.28 10.10
N HIS A 55 -4.17 -2.21 8.79
CA HIS A 55 -3.21 -2.77 7.84
C HIS A 55 -2.77 -1.70 6.86
N LEU A 56 -1.50 -1.73 6.49
CA LEU A 56 -0.92 -0.84 5.49
C LEU A 56 -0.61 -1.65 4.23
N ILE A 57 -1.10 -1.18 3.08
CA ILE A 57 -0.78 -1.73 1.76
C ILE A 57 0.00 -0.65 1.01
N ALA A 58 1.21 -0.98 0.57
CA ALA A 58 2.05 -0.08 -0.20
C ALA A 58 1.81 -0.27 -1.70
N SER A 59 1.79 0.84 -2.45
CA SER A 59 1.84 0.86 -3.91
C SER A 59 3.18 1.44 -4.32
N TYR A 60 4.02 0.69 -5.02
CA TYR A 60 5.38 1.13 -5.32
C TYR A 60 5.87 0.64 -6.67
N HIS A 61 6.93 1.28 -7.18
CA HIS A 61 7.58 0.85 -8.40
C HIS A 61 8.75 -0.09 -8.08
N ARG A 62 8.68 -1.34 -8.50
CA ARG A 62 9.68 -2.39 -8.19
C ARG A 62 11.11 -2.01 -8.53
N GLN A 63 11.33 -1.30 -9.63
CA GLN A 63 12.68 -0.89 -10.04
C GLN A 63 13.37 0.02 -9.03
N ALA A 64 12.63 0.83 -8.26
CA ALA A 64 13.22 1.66 -7.21
C ALA A 64 13.91 0.82 -6.10
N PHE A 65 13.47 -0.44 -5.96
CA PHE A 65 14.04 -1.43 -5.05
C PHE A 65 14.94 -2.45 -5.76
N LYS A 66 15.36 -2.17 -7.00
CA LYS A 66 16.17 -3.09 -7.83
C LYS A 66 15.51 -4.46 -8.05
N GLN A 67 14.18 -4.51 -8.04
CA GLN A 67 13.38 -5.71 -8.30
C GLN A 67 12.93 -5.77 -9.76
N THR A 68 12.66 -6.98 -10.27
CA THR A 68 12.16 -7.22 -11.63
C THR A 68 10.69 -6.81 -11.79
N GLY A 69 10.38 -6.15 -12.90
CA GLY A 69 9.05 -5.69 -13.25
C GLY A 69 8.78 -4.22 -12.86
N THR A 70 7.54 -3.78 -13.03
CA THR A 70 7.09 -2.41 -12.73
C THR A 70 6.10 -2.45 -11.56
N GLY A 71 5.17 -1.49 -11.47
CA GLY A 71 4.29 -1.24 -10.32
C GLY A 71 3.77 -2.49 -9.57
N HIS A 72 3.67 -2.38 -8.25
CA HIS A 72 3.23 -3.46 -7.38
C HIS A 72 2.46 -2.97 -6.16
N PHE A 73 1.62 -3.85 -5.63
CA PHE A 73 0.93 -3.68 -4.35
C PHE A 73 1.28 -4.83 -3.44
N SER A 74 1.68 -4.52 -2.21
CA SER A 74 1.91 -5.53 -1.17
C SER A 74 1.44 -5.02 0.20
N PRO A 75 0.87 -5.89 1.05
CA PRO A 75 0.71 -5.58 2.46
C PRO A 75 2.10 -5.44 3.10
N ILE A 76 2.22 -4.56 4.09
CA ILE A 76 3.41 -4.44 4.94
C ILE A 76 3.14 -5.22 6.22
N GLY A 77 3.95 -6.25 6.47
CA GLY A 77 3.83 -7.14 7.61
C GLY A 77 4.65 -6.72 8.82
N GLY A 78 5.63 -5.84 8.66
CA GLY A 78 6.46 -5.37 9.77
C GLY A 78 7.23 -4.09 9.48
N TYR A 79 7.67 -3.43 10.55
CA TYR A 79 8.55 -2.26 10.47
C TYR A 79 9.60 -2.32 11.58
N HIS A 80 10.88 -2.36 11.19
CA HIS A 80 12.01 -2.36 12.09
C HIS A 80 12.53 -0.92 12.27
N ALA A 81 12.02 -0.22 13.29
CA ALA A 81 12.35 1.19 13.54
C ALA A 81 13.86 1.48 13.67
N GLY A 82 14.64 0.58 14.31
CA GLY A 82 16.09 0.77 14.48
C GLY A 82 16.92 0.67 13.20
N GLN A 83 16.34 0.16 12.10
CA GLN A 83 17.00 0.05 10.79
C GLN A 83 16.22 0.79 9.70
N ASP A 84 15.09 1.42 10.06
CA ASP A 84 14.15 2.09 9.16
C ASP A 84 13.73 1.21 7.95
N MET A 85 13.43 -0.06 8.20
CA MET A 85 13.06 -1.03 7.15
C MET A 85 11.63 -1.56 7.33
N ALA A 86 10.88 -1.60 6.23
CA ALA A 86 9.55 -2.23 6.16
C ALA A 86 9.66 -3.62 5.49
N LEU A 87 8.89 -4.58 6.00
CA LEU A 87 8.78 -5.96 5.49
C LEU A 87 7.47 -6.15 4.74
#